data_AF-A0A356KQ39-F1
#
_entry.id   AF-A0A356KQ39-F1
#
_cell.length_a   1.000
_cell.length_b   1.000
_cell.length_c   1.000
_cell.angle_alpha   90.00
_cell.angle_beta   90.00
_cell.angle_gamma   90.00
#
_symmetry.space_group_name_H-M   'P 1'
#
loop_
_entity.id
_entity.type
_entity.pdbx_description
1 polymer ?
#
loop_
_entity_poly.entity_id
_entity_poly.type
_entity_poly.pdbx_seq_one_letter_code
_entity_poly.pdbx_strand_id
1 'polypeptide(L)'
;MTRMLSTLAALILFAGSAAYAQDQNQAFRVEDVERAKTFWVDNATGGNPIDCLLTLNKALKLLYDDPDMQLSSTVDKSMARLKALGRAQDPIVFGFYDEEGRKTFGVTEPKTLRESVWDTMVARSEGVIGYAMYGFSPLDGNHSVVLTLDNTDPRDPKVYWSDQWSTKGGWKLYATKEALDGEIERLTSSWWRSKLASLKIKFRSDAKLYPLIPTNPAPQPERPEIATLRVPRWNLRTRPTTQGNRPVELAQQNRHETFKVLTKQGAWYQLERADGTQVWAHERGLLVRPDPNWSPVAVEAADEAPVEDNEGAADALRVVRQ
;
A
#
# COMPACT_ATOMS: atom_id res chain seq x y z
N MET A 1 7.57 -50.66 -49.64
CA MET A 1 6.50 -50.68 -48.62
C MET A 1 7.07 -50.08 -47.33
N THR A 2 6.46 -48.99 -46.88
CA THR A 2 6.31 -48.59 -45.46
C THR A 2 7.54 -48.10 -44.67
N ARG A 3 7.67 -46.76 -44.52
CA ARG A 3 7.60 -45.96 -43.26
C ARG A 3 8.28 -44.59 -43.48
N MET A 4 7.53 -43.48 -43.46
CA MET A 4 7.09 -42.70 -42.27
C MET A 4 8.25 -41.95 -41.62
N LEU A 5 8.15 -40.71 -41.15
CA LEU A 5 7.19 -39.61 -41.24
C LEU A 5 7.94 -38.44 -40.54
N SER A 6 7.88 -37.25 -41.12
CA SER A 6 7.94 -35.92 -40.50
C SER A 6 8.55 -35.77 -39.08
N THR A 7 9.75 -35.19 -38.99
CA THR A 7 10.27 -34.55 -37.78
C THR A 7 9.84 -33.08 -37.76
N LEU A 8 8.63 -32.81 -37.28
CA LEU A 8 8.17 -31.44 -37.01
C LEU A 8 7.45 -31.42 -35.65
N ALA A 9 8.20 -31.17 -34.59
CA ALA A 9 7.72 -30.89 -33.24
C ALA A 9 8.92 -30.37 -32.42
N ALA A 10 8.88 -29.36 -31.57
CA ALA A 10 7.87 -28.37 -31.27
C ALA A 10 8.66 -27.21 -30.64
N LEU A 11 8.63 -26.02 -31.25
CA LEU A 11 9.17 -24.80 -30.63
C LEU A 11 7.98 -23.92 -30.22
N ILE A 12 7.22 -24.38 -29.23
CA ILE A 12 6.08 -23.64 -28.69
C ILE A 12 6.57 -22.77 -27.52
N LEU A 13 6.75 -21.48 -27.83
CA LEU A 13 6.40 -20.31 -27.02
C LEU A 13 6.49 -20.45 -25.48
N PHE A 14 7.66 -20.16 -24.91
CA PHE A 14 7.80 -19.70 -23.51
C PHE A 14 7.94 -18.16 -23.45
N ALA A 15 6.98 -17.43 -24.03
CA ALA A 15 6.98 -15.95 -24.02
C ALA A 15 5.84 -15.35 -23.18
N GLY A 16 5.17 -16.14 -22.33
CA GLY A 16 3.93 -15.73 -21.66
C GLY A 16 4.01 -15.40 -20.16
N SER A 17 5.16 -15.55 -19.49
CA SER A 17 5.18 -15.57 -18.01
C SER A 17 5.72 -14.30 -17.34
N ALA A 18 6.32 -13.37 -18.08
CA ALA A 18 7.01 -12.22 -17.47
C ALA A 18 6.10 -10.99 -17.23
N ALA A 19 4.94 -10.90 -17.90
CA ALA A 19 4.04 -9.74 -17.77
C ALA A 19 3.12 -9.80 -16.54
N TYR A 20 3.00 -10.95 -15.88
CA TYR A 20 2.11 -11.10 -14.71
C TYR A 20 2.77 -10.76 -13.37
N ALA A 21 4.10 -10.62 -13.34
CA ALA A 21 4.84 -10.37 -12.11
C ALA A 21 4.96 -8.87 -11.75
N GLN A 22 4.53 -7.96 -12.64
CA GLN A 22 4.83 -6.54 -12.50
C GLN A 22 3.77 -5.69 -11.77
N ASP A 23 2.63 -6.25 -11.36
CA ASP A 23 1.49 -5.42 -10.95
C ASP A 23 0.82 -5.83 -9.63
N GLN A 24 1.57 -6.43 -8.70
CA GLN A 24 1.03 -6.77 -7.36
C GLN A 24 1.14 -5.65 -6.33
N ASN A 25 1.89 -4.58 -6.64
CA ASN A 25 2.09 -3.43 -5.78
C ASN A 25 1.47 -2.20 -6.46
N GLN A 26 0.15 -2.16 -6.45
CA GLN A 26 -0.60 -1.05 -7.04
C GLN A 26 -1.50 -0.41 -5.97
N ALA A 27 -1.64 0.91 -6.06
CA ALA A 27 -2.58 1.62 -5.22
C ALA A 27 -4.01 1.53 -5.77
N PHE A 28 -4.98 1.45 -4.86
CA PHE A 28 -6.39 1.69 -5.18
C PHE A 28 -6.60 3.15 -5.55
N ARG A 29 -7.56 3.41 -6.44
CA ARG A 29 -7.99 4.76 -6.78
C ARG A 29 -8.61 5.44 -5.58
N VAL A 30 -8.37 6.74 -5.45
CA VAL A 30 -8.92 7.55 -4.36
C VAL A 30 -10.44 7.48 -4.35
N GLU A 31 -11.08 7.53 -5.52
CA GLU A 31 -12.54 7.45 -5.63
C GLU A 31 -13.10 6.13 -5.08
N ASP A 32 -12.42 5.01 -5.30
CA ASP A 32 -12.85 3.69 -4.85
C ASP A 32 -12.73 3.58 -3.31
N VAL A 33 -11.64 4.11 -2.77
CA VAL A 33 -11.39 4.18 -1.32
C VAL A 33 -12.42 5.08 -0.63
N GLU A 34 -12.71 6.26 -1.19
CA GLU A 34 -13.67 7.20 -0.61
C GLU A 34 -15.11 6.68 -0.66
N ARG A 35 -15.52 5.95 -1.71
CA ARG A 35 -16.83 5.25 -1.73
C ARG A 35 -16.94 4.25 -0.59
N ALA A 36 -15.92 3.41 -0.39
CA ALA A 36 -15.92 2.43 0.68
C ALA A 36 -15.88 3.09 2.08
N LYS A 37 -15.03 4.12 2.25
CA LYS A 37 -14.92 4.97 3.46
C LYS A 37 -16.26 5.57 3.87
N THR A 38 -16.96 6.20 2.93
CA THR A 38 -18.29 6.78 3.17
C THR A 38 -19.24 5.73 3.74
N PHE A 39 -19.28 4.55 3.14
CA PHE A 39 -20.10 3.45 3.64
C PHE A 39 -19.73 3.02 5.07
N TRP A 40 -18.44 2.86 5.39
CA TRP A 40 -18.03 2.49 6.75
C TRP A 40 -18.46 3.54 7.79
N VAL A 41 -18.24 4.82 7.49
CA VAL A 41 -18.61 5.93 8.38
C VAL A 41 -20.13 5.96 8.59
N ASP A 42 -20.90 5.90 7.50
CA ASP A 42 -22.37 5.91 7.57
C ASP A 42 -22.91 4.69 8.34
N ASN A 43 -22.38 3.50 8.08
CA ASN A 43 -22.79 2.28 8.77
C ASN A 43 -22.47 2.33 10.27
N ALA A 44 -21.29 2.81 10.65
CA ALA A 44 -20.88 2.90 12.05
C ALA A 44 -21.65 3.98 12.83
N THR A 45 -22.07 5.07 12.16
CA THR A 45 -22.72 6.22 12.81
C THR A 45 -24.25 6.23 12.69
N GLY A 46 -24.82 5.45 11.78
CA GLY A 46 -26.27 5.41 11.48
C GLY A 46 -27.17 4.76 12.53
N GLY A 47 -26.67 4.48 13.74
CA GLY A 47 -27.43 3.94 14.88
C GLY A 47 -27.76 2.45 14.83
N ASN A 48 -27.75 1.83 13.65
CA ASN A 48 -27.99 0.39 13.44
C ASN A 48 -26.88 -0.25 12.58
N PRO A 49 -25.63 -0.33 13.07
CA PRO A 49 -24.53 -0.92 12.31
C PRO A 49 -24.82 -2.40 12.01
N ILE A 50 -24.57 -2.82 10.77
CA ILE A 50 -24.64 -4.25 10.40
C ILE A 50 -23.42 -5.00 10.95
N ASP A 51 -23.45 -6.34 10.98
CA ASP A 51 -22.34 -7.13 11.53
C ASP A 51 -21.01 -6.90 10.77
N CYS A 52 -19.90 -7.25 11.41
CA CYS A 52 -18.55 -6.99 10.87
C CYS A 52 -18.33 -7.61 9.50
N LEU A 53 -18.89 -8.80 9.26
CA LEU A 53 -18.67 -9.50 8.02
C LEU A 53 -19.55 -8.95 6.89
N LEU A 54 -20.82 -8.65 7.16
CA LEU A 54 -21.67 -7.95 6.20
C LEU A 54 -21.10 -6.56 5.87
N THR A 55 -20.54 -5.88 6.87
CA THR A 55 -19.83 -4.60 6.69
C THR A 55 -18.63 -4.78 5.77
N LEU A 56 -17.74 -5.73 6.06
CA LEU A 56 -16.60 -6.06 5.21
C LEU A 56 -17.04 -6.35 3.77
N ASN A 57 -17.99 -7.28 3.61
CA ASN A 57 -18.42 -7.74 2.29
C ASN A 57 -19.05 -6.61 1.47
N LYS A 58 -19.87 -5.75 2.08
CA LYS A 58 -20.48 -4.61 1.39
C LYS A 58 -19.45 -3.55 1.01
N ALA A 59 -18.48 -3.27 1.88
CA ALA A 59 -17.41 -2.32 1.57
C ALA A 59 -16.51 -2.84 0.43
N LEU A 60 -16.18 -4.13 0.41
CA LEU A 60 -15.41 -4.75 -0.68
C LEU A 60 -16.14 -4.64 -2.03
N LYS A 61 -17.47 -4.81 -2.06
CA LYS A 61 -18.27 -4.60 -3.28
C LYS A 61 -18.15 -3.16 -3.80
N LEU A 62 -18.21 -2.18 -2.90
CA LEU A 62 -18.08 -0.76 -3.25
C LEU A 62 -16.67 -0.42 -3.72
N LEU A 63 -15.66 -0.95 -3.03
CA LEU A 63 -14.25 -0.78 -3.36
C LEU A 63 -13.92 -1.29 -4.77
N TYR A 64 -14.48 -2.44 -5.15
CA TYR A 64 -14.27 -3.05 -6.47
C TYR A 64 -15.28 -2.63 -7.54
N ASP A 65 -16.24 -1.77 -7.19
CA ASP A 65 -17.38 -1.39 -8.03
C ASP A 65 -18.11 -2.63 -8.63
N ASP A 66 -18.34 -3.63 -7.79
CA ASP A 66 -18.86 -4.94 -8.18
C ASP A 66 -19.99 -5.36 -7.21
N PRO A 67 -21.23 -4.91 -7.44
CA PRO A 67 -22.35 -5.21 -6.56
C PRO A 67 -22.71 -6.71 -6.55
N ASP A 68 -22.41 -7.43 -7.62
CA ASP A 68 -22.73 -8.85 -7.81
C ASP A 68 -21.67 -9.79 -7.24
N MET A 69 -20.56 -9.25 -6.73
CA MET A 69 -19.47 -10.02 -6.13
C MET A 69 -19.99 -10.99 -5.06
N GLN A 70 -19.69 -12.27 -5.24
CA GLN A 70 -20.16 -13.34 -4.36
C GLN A 70 -19.15 -13.61 -3.24
N LEU A 71 -19.34 -12.96 -2.09
CA LEU A 71 -18.53 -13.18 -0.89
C LEU A 71 -19.17 -14.18 0.08
N SER A 72 -18.45 -14.60 1.12
CA SER A 72 -18.83 -15.72 1.98
C SER A 72 -19.24 -15.28 3.38
N SER A 73 -19.59 -16.25 4.24
CA SER A 73 -20.02 -16.08 5.62
C SER A 73 -18.88 -16.09 6.65
N THR A 74 -17.62 -16.04 6.19
CA THR A 74 -16.44 -15.84 7.04
C THR A 74 -15.40 -15.05 6.26
N VAL A 75 -14.57 -14.25 6.93
CA VAL A 75 -13.49 -13.48 6.30
C VAL A 75 -12.55 -14.36 5.48
N ASP A 76 -12.05 -15.47 6.02
CA ASP A 76 -11.14 -16.38 5.32
C ASP A 76 -11.73 -16.90 4.00
N LYS A 77 -13.01 -17.29 4.00
CA LYS A 77 -13.70 -17.73 2.78
C LYS A 77 -13.95 -16.59 1.81
N SER A 78 -14.30 -15.38 2.29
CA SER A 78 -14.44 -14.20 1.43
C SER A 78 -13.10 -13.86 0.75
N MET A 79 -12.00 -13.87 1.51
CA MET A 79 -10.65 -13.62 0.99
C MET A 79 -10.18 -14.72 0.04
N ALA A 80 -10.49 -15.99 0.32
CA ALA A 80 -10.20 -17.09 -0.61
C ALA A 80 -10.95 -16.93 -1.95
N ARG A 81 -12.19 -16.44 -1.92
CA ARG A 81 -12.94 -16.12 -3.16
C ARG A 81 -12.33 -14.95 -3.90
N LEU A 82 -11.95 -13.88 -3.22
CA LEU A 82 -11.23 -12.75 -3.83
C LEU A 82 -9.91 -13.22 -4.47
N LYS A 83 -9.15 -14.08 -3.77
CA LYS A 83 -7.93 -14.70 -4.31
C LYS A 83 -8.23 -15.47 -5.59
N ALA A 84 -9.30 -16.27 -5.63
CA ALA A 84 -9.71 -17.00 -6.82
C ALA A 84 -10.08 -16.08 -8.00
N LEU A 85 -10.48 -14.84 -7.72
CA LEU A 85 -10.74 -13.79 -8.72
C LEU A 85 -9.50 -12.96 -9.07
N GLY A 86 -8.32 -13.26 -8.50
CA GLY A 86 -7.11 -12.46 -8.67
C GLY A 86 -7.14 -11.11 -7.95
N ARG A 87 -8.02 -10.95 -6.95
CA ARG A 87 -8.25 -9.69 -6.20
C ARG A 87 -7.67 -9.70 -4.78
N ALA A 88 -7.05 -10.79 -4.35
CA ALA A 88 -6.35 -10.87 -3.07
C ALA A 88 -5.14 -11.81 -3.15
N GLN A 89 -4.14 -11.56 -2.32
CA GLN A 89 -2.98 -12.44 -2.15
C GLN A 89 -3.19 -13.47 -1.03
N ASP A 90 -2.21 -14.36 -0.84
CA ASP A 90 -2.17 -15.24 0.33
C ASP A 90 -2.05 -14.44 1.64
N PRO A 91 -2.66 -14.92 2.74
CA PRO A 91 -2.59 -14.22 4.01
C PRO A 91 -1.17 -14.21 4.57
N ILE A 92 -0.80 -13.08 5.15
CA ILE A 92 0.33 -12.94 6.05
C ILE A 92 -0.18 -13.22 7.46
N VAL A 93 0.44 -14.17 8.16
CA VAL A 93 0.01 -14.62 9.48
C VAL A 93 0.93 -14.04 10.55
N PHE A 94 0.35 -13.37 11.53
CA PHE A 94 1.03 -12.77 12.67
C PHE A 94 0.77 -13.60 13.91
N GLY A 95 1.84 -14.06 14.54
CA GLY A 95 1.75 -14.74 15.83
C GLY A 95 1.89 -13.77 17.00
N PHE A 96 1.72 -14.29 18.21
CA PHE A 96 1.87 -13.52 19.44
C PHE A 96 2.86 -14.18 20.41
N TYR A 97 3.44 -13.39 21.29
CA TYR A 97 4.13 -13.83 22.50
C TYR A 97 3.22 -13.70 23.72
N ASP A 98 3.41 -14.55 24.73
CA ASP A 98 2.79 -14.43 26.04
C ASP A 98 3.56 -13.46 26.95
N GLU A 99 3.19 -13.41 28.24
CA GLU A 99 3.79 -12.52 29.23
C GLU A 99 5.25 -12.84 29.52
N GLU A 100 5.64 -14.11 29.33
CA GLU A 100 7.01 -14.59 29.50
C GLU A 100 7.81 -14.56 28.17
N GLY A 101 7.27 -13.96 27.11
CA GLY A 101 7.93 -13.86 25.81
C GLY A 101 7.94 -15.16 25.01
N ARG A 102 7.15 -16.17 25.38
CA ARG A 102 7.03 -17.45 24.67
C ARG A 102 5.98 -17.34 23.58
N LYS A 103 6.21 -18.02 22.45
CA LYS A 103 5.24 -18.05 21.36
C LYS A 103 3.93 -18.70 21.81
N THR A 104 2.81 -18.05 21.55
CA THR A 104 1.49 -18.62 21.80
C THR A 104 1.06 -19.54 20.65
N PHE A 105 0.33 -20.59 21.00
CA PHE A 105 -0.32 -21.51 20.04
C PHE A 105 -1.85 -21.55 20.25
N GLY A 106 -2.39 -20.46 20.81
CA GLY A 106 -3.81 -20.30 21.14
C GLY A 106 -4.28 -20.86 22.48
N VAL A 107 -3.42 -21.62 23.16
CA VAL A 107 -3.69 -22.14 24.52
C VAL A 107 -3.24 -21.20 25.63
N THR A 108 -2.38 -20.25 25.29
CA THR A 108 -1.83 -19.24 26.17
C THR A 108 -2.33 -17.88 25.69
N GLU A 109 -2.58 -16.99 26.65
CA GLU A 109 -3.03 -15.64 26.36
C GLU A 109 -1.99 -14.90 25.48
N PRO A 110 -2.38 -14.34 24.32
CA PRO A 110 -1.51 -13.47 23.56
C PRO A 110 -1.32 -12.15 24.31
N LYS A 111 -0.10 -11.59 24.28
CA LYS A 111 0.22 -10.29 24.86
C LYS A 111 0.75 -9.33 23.82
N THR A 112 1.84 -9.71 23.16
CA THR A 112 2.53 -8.84 22.19
C THR A 112 2.60 -9.50 20.82
N LEU A 113 2.50 -8.72 19.76
CA LEU A 113 2.74 -9.18 18.40
C LEU A 113 4.19 -9.66 18.25
N ARG A 114 4.39 -10.76 17.52
CA ARG A 114 5.74 -11.25 17.19
C ARG A 114 6.39 -10.42 16.08
N GLU A 115 5.57 -9.91 15.19
CA GLU A 115 5.94 -9.10 14.05
C GLU A 115 4.95 -7.92 13.94
N SER A 116 5.42 -6.73 13.60
CA SER A 116 4.58 -5.55 13.46
C SER A 116 3.69 -5.64 12.22
N VAL A 117 2.38 -5.42 12.40
CA VAL A 117 1.44 -5.36 11.27
C VAL A 117 1.69 -4.09 10.46
N TRP A 118 1.94 -2.97 11.15
CA TRP A 118 2.32 -1.70 10.54
C TRP A 118 3.54 -1.82 9.64
N ASP A 119 4.68 -2.29 10.17
CA ASP A 119 5.92 -2.39 9.40
C ASP A 119 5.74 -3.32 8.19
N THR A 120 4.93 -4.37 8.34
CA THR A 120 4.62 -5.29 7.25
C THR A 120 3.83 -4.61 6.13
N MET A 121 2.82 -3.80 6.46
CA MET A 121 2.06 -3.03 5.47
C MET A 121 2.96 -2.03 4.73
N VAL A 122 3.76 -1.26 5.47
CA VAL A 122 4.70 -0.27 4.89
C VAL A 122 5.75 -0.95 4.00
N ALA A 123 6.37 -2.04 4.46
CA ALA A 123 7.36 -2.77 3.66
C ALA A 123 6.74 -3.34 2.38
N ARG A 124 5.50 -3.84 2.45
CA ARG A 124 4.77 -4.40 1.30
C ARG A 124 4.31 -3.34 0.31
N SER A 125 4.18 -2.08 0.69
CA SER A 125 3.86 -1.03 -0.27
C SER A 125 5.00 -0.81 -1.26
N GLU A 126 6.25 -1.18 -0.91
CA GLU A 126 7.44 -0.90 -1.73
C GLU A 126 7.54 0.59 -2.16
N GLY A 127 6.99 1.46 -1.32
CA GLY A 127 6.89 2.90 -1.56
C GLY A 127 5.87 3.31 -2.62
N VAL A 128 5.03 2.40 -3.13
CA VAL A 128 3.94 2.70 -4.06
C VAL A 128 3.04 3.75 -3.46
N ILE A 129 2.68 4.75 -4.26
CA ILE A 129 2.04 5.96 -3.76
C ILE A 129 0.54 5.83 -3.93
N GLY A 130 -0.18 6.20 -2.87
CA GLY A 130 -1.63 6.08 -2.79
C GLY A 130 -2.04 5.09 -1.73
N TYR A 131 -3.19 4.44 -1.93
CA TYR A 131 -3.82 3.60 -0.92
C TYR A 131 -3.58 2.12 -1.19
N ALA A 132 -3.02 1.40 -0.21
CA ALA A 132 -3.02 -0.05 -0.21
C ALA A 132 -4.06 -0.56 0.80
N MET A 133 -4.85 -1.55 0.40
CA MET A 133 -5.93 -2.08 1.24
C MET A 133 -5.68 -3.54 1.61
N TYR A 134 -6.04 -3.89 2.84
CA TYR A 134 -5.82 -5.21 3.38
C TYR A 134 -7.07 -5.68 4.11
N GLY A 135 -7.62 -6.83 3.71
CA GLY A 135 -8.52 -7.56 4.60
C GLY A 135 -7.76 -7.95 5.86
N PHE A 136 -8.34 -7.80 7.04
CA PHE A 136 -7.68 -8.16 8.29
C PHE A 136 -8.60 -8.95 9.20
N SER A 137 -8.08 -10.05 9.73
CA SER A 137 -8.78 -10.90 10.68
C SER A 137 -7.95 -11.11 11.94
N PRO A 138 -8.25 -10.40 13.03
CA PRO A 138 -7.66 -10.67 14.33
C PRO A 138 -8.33 -11.90 14.99
N LEU A 139 -7.54 -12.62 15.80
CA LEU A 139 -7.98 -13.81 16.56
C LEU A 139 -8.65 -14.88 15.65
N ASP A 140 -7.94 -15.29 14.60
CA ASP A 140 -8.27 -16.40 13.70
C ASP A 140 -9.73 -16.43 13.21
N GLY A 141 -10.22 -15.32 12.65
CA GLY A 141 -11.57 -15.25 12.08
C GLY A 141 -12.65 -14.72 13.03
N ASN A 142 -12.33 -14.41 14.29
CA ASN A 142 -13.32 -13.96 15.26
C ASN A 142 -13.94 -12.58 14.91
N HIS A 143 -13.16 -11.71 14.29
CA HIS A 143 -13.61 -10.42 13.80
C HIS A 143 -12.98 -10.14 12.44
N SER A 144 -13.56 -9.21 11.69
CA SER A 144 -13.10 -8.89 10.34
C SER A 144 -13.19 -7.40 10.07
N VAL A 145 -12.08 -6.82 9.61
CA VAL A 145 -11.96 -5.39 9.33
C VAL A 145 -11.17 -5.20 8.03
N VAL A 146 -11.11 -3.96 7.55
CA VAL A 146 -10.13 -3.58 6.52
C VAL A 146 -9.12 -2.63 7.15
N LEU A 147 -7.84 -2.87 6.89
CA LEU A 147 -6.77 -1.92 7.17
C LEU A 147 -6.42 -1.21 5.87
N THR A 148 -6.38 0.11 5.91
CA THR A 148 -6.01 0.96 4.78
C THR A 148 -4.70 1.63 5.08
N LEU A 149 -3.65 1.30 4.33
CA LEU A 149 -2.42 2.08 4.34
C LEU A 149 -2.59 3.24 3.36
N ASP A 150 -2.63 4.45 3.89
CA ASP A 150 -2.45 5.68 3.13
C ASP A 150 -0.95 5.95 3.03
N ASN A 151 -0.41 5.68 1.85
CA ASN A 151 0.99 5.89 1.49
C ASN A 151 1.11 7.02 0.46
N THR A 152 0.22 8.01 0.52
CA THR A 152 0.28 9.20 -0.36
C THR A 152 1.54 10.03 -0.09
N ASP A 153 2.01 10.10 1.16
CA ASP A 153 3.39 10.45 1.52
C ASP A 153 4.10 9.23 2.13
N PRO A 154 4.98 8.54 1.38
CA PRO A 154 5.71 7.38 1.91
C PRO A 154 6.63 7.68 3.11
N ARG A 155 6.89 8.95 3.43
CA ARG A 155 7.69 9.36 4.61
C ARG A 155 6.84 9.50 5.87
N ASP A 156 5.52 9.62 5.70
CA ASP A 156 4.53 9.75 6.78
C ASP A 156 3.33 8.81 6.51
N PRO A 157 3.55 7.48 6.45
CA PRO A 157 2.48 6.54 6.17
C PRO A 157 1.44 6.57 7.29
N LYS A 158 0.17 6.45 6.93
CA LYS A 158 -0.96 6.42 7.88
C LYS A 158 -1.75 5.14 7.71
N VAL A 159 -2.24 4.57 8.81
CA VAL A 159 -3.13 3.41 8.73
C VAL A 159 -4.49 3.72 9.30
N TYR A 160 -5.53 3.38 8.54
CA TYR A 160 -6.92 3.49 8.97
C TYR A 160 -7.50 2.11 9.23
N TRP A 161 -8.19 1.98 10.36
CA TRP A 161 -8.98 0.82 10.74
C TRP A 161 -10.44 1.03 10.36
N SER A 162 -10.92 0.24 9.42
CA SER A 162 -12.24 0.39 8.82
C SER A 162 -13.16 -0.75 9.26
N ASP A 163 -14.23 -0.40 9.98
CA ASP A 163 -15.03 -1.36 10.75
C ASP A 163 -16.46 -0.89 11.02
N GLN A 164 -17.30 -1.69 11.68
CA GLN A 164 -18.69 -1.32 12.00
C GLN A 164 -18.85 -0.55 13.32
N TRP A 165 -17.78 -0.38 14.11
CA TRP A 165 -17.90 0.17 15.46
C TRP A 165 -18.12 1.68 15.46
N SER A 166 -19.22 2.11 16.07
CA SER A 166 -19.54 3.52 16.33
C SER A 166 -18.47 4.22 17.16
N THR A 167 -17.87 3.53 18.13
CA THR A 167 -16.78 4.06 18.98
C THR A 167 -15.50 4.40 18.19
N LYS A 168 -15.37 3.87 16.97
CA LYS A 168 -14.27 4.16 16.04
C LYS A 168 -14.71 5.02 14.85
N GLY A 169 -15.99 5.40 14.77
CA GLY A 169 -16.55 6.18 13.67
C GLY A 169 -16.46 5.50 12.30
N GLY A 170 -16.24 4.19 12.26
CA GLY A 170 -16.10 3.41 11.02
C GLY A 170 -14.78 3.59 10.25
N TRP A 171 -13.99 4.64 10.50
CA TRP A 171 -12.74 4.92 9.80
C TRP A 171 -11.70 5.55 10.75
N LYS A 172 -11.13 4.74 11.63
CA LYS A 172 -10.25 5.24 12.70
C LYS A 172 -8.80 5.33 12.23
N LEU A 173 -8.23 6.55 12.27
CA LEU A 173 -6.81 6.77 12.06
C LEU A 173 -5.97 6.22 13.23
N TYR A 174 -4.91 5.51 12.86
CA TYR A 174 -3.74 5.19 13.65
C TYR A 174 -2.53 5.83 12.97
N ALA A 175 -1.97 6.87 13.58
CA ALA A 175 -0.89 7.65 12.97
C ALA A 175 0.50 7.05 13.19
N THR A 176 0.62 6.06 14.09
CA THR A 176 1.90 5.42 14.39
C THR A 176 1.76 3.91 14.48
N LYS A 177 2.90 3.24 14.30
CA LYS A 177 3.07 1.81 14.53
C LYS A 177 2.57 1.38 15.91
N GLU A 178 3.01 2.05 16.96
CA GLU A 178 2.70 1.69 18.34
C GLU A 178 1.19 1.78 18.61
N ALA A 179 0.52 2.75 18.00
CA ALA A 179 -0.91 2.93 18.14
C ALA A 179 -1.70 1.79 17.45
N LEU A 180 -1.32 1.40 16.24
CA LEU A 180 -1.99 0.32 15.51
C LEU A 180 -1.71 -1.05 16.15
N ASP A 181 -0.44 -1.39 16.34
CA ASP A 181 -0.03 -2.69 16.87
C ASP A 181 -0.54 -2.89 18.30
N GLY A 182 -0.44 -1.84 19.15
CA GLY A 182 -0.97 -1.89 20.52
C GLY A 182 -2.49 -2.08 20.56
N GLU A 183 -3.24 -1.53 19.61
CA GLU A 183 -4.68 -1.79 19.49
C GLU A 183 -4.97 -3.25 19.10
N ILE A 184 -4.21 -3.80 18.16
CA ILE A 184 -4.34 -5.20 17.73
C ILE A 184 -4.06 -6.14 18.90
N GLU A 185 -2.99 -5.89 19.66
CA GLU A 185 -2.62 -6.61 20.88
C GLU A 185 -3.74 -6.55 21.93
N ARG A 186 -4.22 -5.33 22.23
CA ARG A 186 -5.28 -5.11 23.21
C ARG A 186 -6.57 -5.85 22.85
N LEU A 187 -7.02 -5.73 21.60
CA LEU A 187 -8.24 -6.37 21.12
C LEU A 187 -8.11 -7.90 21.12
N THR A 188 -7.01 -8.43 20.59
CA THR A 188 -6.76 -9.88 20.51
C THR A 188 -6.72 -10.49 21.90
N SER A 189 -5.99 -9.88 22.85
CA SER A 189 -5.91 -10.33 24.25
C SER A 189 -7.29 -10.31 24.92
N SER A 190 -8.02 -9.19 24.79
CA SER A 190 -9.34 -9.00 25.38
C SER A 190 -10.35 -10.04 24.88
N TRP A 191 -10.42 -10.24 23.57
CA TRP A 191 -11.31 -11.24 22.98
C TRP A 191 -10.92 -12.66 23.33
N TRP A 192 -9.63 -12.98 23.34
CA TRP A 192 -9.16 -14.29 23.75
C TRP A 192 -9.61 -14.63 25.17
N ARG A 193 -9.42 -13.70 26.13
CA ARG A 193 -9.90 -13.87 27.52
C ARG A 193 -11.41 -14.04 27.58
N SER A 194 -12.16 -13.19 26.86
CA SER A 194 -13.63 -13.24 26.83
C SER A 194 -14.14 -14.57 26.29
N LYS A 195 -13.52 -15.09 25.22
CA LYS A 195 -13.88 -16.39 24.63
C LYS A 195 -13.49 -17.57 25.51
N LEU A 196 -12.31 -17.53 26.12
CA LEU A 196 -11.93 -18.55 27.11
C LEU A 196 -12.91 -18.57 28.28
N ALA A 197 -13.29 -17.39 28.80
CA ALA A 197 -14.21 -17.29 29.93
C ALA A 197 -15.60 -17.84 29.59
N SER A 198 -16.14 -17.47 28.42
CA SER A 198 -17.51 -17.81 27.99
C SER A 198 -17.65 -19.22 27.43
N LEU A 199 -16.72 -19.66 26.57
CA LEU A 199 -16.82 -20.93 25.86
C LEU A 199 -15.97 -22.04 26.46
N LYS A 200 -15.01 -21.72 27.34
CA LYS A 200 -13.97 -22.66 27.84
C LYS A 200 -13.15 -23.31 26.72
N ILE A 201 -13.17 -22.73 25.52
CA ILE A 201 -12.41 -23.19 24.36
C ILE A 201 -11.16 -22.33 24.22
N LYS A 202 -10.06 -22.96 23.84
CA LYS A 202 -8.77 -22.31 23.54
C LYS A 202 -8.75 -21.94 22.05
N PHE A 203 -8.51 -20.66 21.74
CA PHE A 203 -8.54 -20.13 20.38
C PHE A 203 -7.14 -19.80 19.91
N ARG A 204 -6.80 -20.15 18.66
CA ARG A 204 -5.56 -19.67 18.03
C ARG A 204 -5.57 -18.15 18.06
N SER A 205 -4.50 -17.58 18.57
CA SER A 205 -4.36 -16.14 18.74
C SER A 205 -3.81 -15.45 17.50
N ASP A 206 -3.65 -16.17 16.39
CA ASP A 206 -3.03 -15.62 15.19
C ASP A 206 -3.93 -14.51 14.58
N ALA A 207 -3.29 -13.50 14.00
CA ALA A 207 -3.96 -12.53 13.14
C ALA A 207 -3.57 -12.76 11.68
N LYS A 208 -4.47 -12.47 10.74
CA LYS A 208 -4.24 -12.65 9.31
C LYS A 208 -4.48 -11.35 8.55
N LEU A 209 -3.52 -10.97 7.72
CA LEU A 209 -3.60 -9.81 6.83
C LEU A 209 -3.62 -10.30 5.38
N TYR A 210 -4.62 -9.87 4.61
CA TYR A 210 -4.87 -10.28 3.24
C TYR A 210 -4.64 -9.08 2.31
N PRO A 211 -3.49 -8.96 1.64
CA PRO A 211 -3.27 -7.90 0.67
C PRO A 211 -4.33 -7.97 -0.43
N LEU A 212 -5.06 -6.88 -0.63
CA LEU A 212 -6.05 -6.74 -1.69
C LEU A 212 -5.37 -6.17 -2.93
N ILE A 213 -5.77 -6.67 -4.10
CA ILE A 213 -5.21 -6.28 -5.40
C ILE A 213 -6.27 -5.42 -6.10
N PRO A 214 -5.98 -4.17 -6.52
CA PRO A 214 -6.93 -3.35 -7.26
C PRO A 214 -7.17 -3.92 -8.66
N THR A 215 -8.40 -3.82 -9.17
CA THR A 215 -8.75 -4.21 -10.55
C THR A 215 -8.56 -3.06 -11.54
N ASN A 216 -8.57 -1.83 -11.06
CA ASN A 216 -8.33 -0.61 -11.81
C ASN A 216 -7.39 0.28 -10.98
N PRO A 217 -6.07 0.09 -11.09
CA PRO A 217 -5.10 0.77 -10.24
C PRO A 217 -5.11 2.29 -10.45
N ALA A 218 -4.80 3.03 -9.40
CA ALA A 218 -4.54 4.45 -9.51
C ALA A 218 -3.33 4.69 -10.42
N PRO A 219 -3.39 5.69 -11.34
CA PRO A 219 -2.21 6.15 -12.04
C PRO A 219 -1.12 6.49 -11.02
N GLN A 220 0.02 5.82 -11.10
CA GLN A 220 1.16 6.17 -10.28
C GLN A 220 1.77 7.45 -10.85
N PRO A 221 2.05 8.48 -10.03
CA PRO A 221 2.85 9.59 -10.51
C PRO A 221 4.18 9.05 -11.04
N GLU A 222 4.61 9.54 -12.20
CA GLU A 222 5.90 9.14 -12.74
C GLU A 222 6.99 9.49 -11.72
N ARG A 223 7.64 8.46 -11.17
CA ARG A 223 8.81 8.64 -10.32
C ARG A 223 9.89 9.26 -11.21
N PRO A 224 10.31 10.52 -10.98
CA PRO A 224 11.40 11.08 -11.74
C PRO A 224 12.62 10.20 -11.51
N GLU A 225 13.25 9.83 -12.61
CA GLU A 225 14.52 9.12 -12.55
C GLU A 225 15.64 10.16 -12.46
N ILE A 226 16.70 9.81 -11.75
CA ILE A 226 17.98 10.49 -11.85
C ILE A 226 18.98 9.59 -12.54
N ALA A 227 19.90 10.20 -13.28
CA ALA A 227 21.04 9.53 -13.87
C ALA A 227 22.33 10.00 -13.19
N THR A 228 23.30 9.10 -13.05
CA THR A 228 24.68 9.42 -12.69
C THR A 228 25.63 8.79 -13.72
N LEU A 229 26.82 9.36 -13.91
CA LEU A 229 27.78 8.81 -14.85
C LEU A 229 28.49 7.56 -14.28
N ARG A 230 28.49 6.45 -15.02
CA ARG A 230 29.22 5.22 -14.64
C ARG A 230 30.74 5.42 -14.66
N VAL A 231 31.19 6.31 -15.53
CA VAL A 231 32.61 6.57 -15.82
C VAL A 231 32.95 8.04 -15.59
N PRO A 232 34.22 8.37 -15.25
CA PRO A 232 34.64 9.75 -14.96
C PRO A 232 34.53 10.71 -16.14
N ARG A 233 34.41 10.20 -17.37
CA ARG A 233 34.26 11.00 -18.58
C ARG A 233 33.22 10.37 -19.49
N TRP A 234 32.21 11.13 -19.87
CA TRP A 234 31.21 10.69 -20.84
C TRP A 234 30.85 11.83 -21.81
N ASN A 235 30.42 11.46 -23.01
CA ASN A 235 30.04 12.42 -24.04
C ASN A 235 28.58 12.84 -23.83
N LEU A 236 28.37 14.11 -23.50
CA LEU A 236 27.05 14.74 -23.50
C LEU A 236 26.80 15.43 -24.85
N ARG A 237 25.56 15.40 -25.33
CA ARG A 237 25.20 15.78 -26.70
C ARG A 237 23.95 16.65 -26.74
N THR A 238 23.74 17.40 -27.81
CA THR A 238 22.49 18.13 -28.07
C THR A 238 21.40 17.26 -28.67
N ARG A 239 21.74 16.07 -29.18
CA ARG A 239 20.83 15.16 -29.88
C ARG A 239 21.14 13.70 -29.55
N PRO A 240 20.16 12.78 -29.61
CA PRO A 240 20.32 11.35 -29.33
C PRO A 240 21.01 10.59 -30.48
N THR A 241 22.21 11.01 -30.89
CA THR A 241 22.96 10.34 -31.96
C THR A 241 24.47 10.50 -31.82
N THR A 242 25.21 9.46 -32.25
CA THR A 242 26.67 9.52 -32.40
C THR A 242 27.10 10.16 -33.72
N GLN A 243 26.24 10.16 -34.75
CA GLN A 243 26.58 10.61 -36.10
C GLN A 243 26.47 12.12 -36.25
N GLY A 244 27.50 12.74 -36.83
CA GLY A 244 27.50 14.15 -37.23
C GLY A 244 27.39 15.16 -36.07
N ASN A 245 27.18 14.71 -34.84
CA ASN A 245 27.10 15.55 -33.66
C ASN A 245 28.43 15.52 -32.92
N ARG A 246 29.12 16.65 -32.83
CA ARG A 246 30.24 16.78 -31.89
C ARG A 246 29.67 16.74 -30.47
N PRO A 247 30.35 16.10 -29.50
CA PRO A 247 29.97 16.23 -28.10
C PRO A 247 29.85 17.73 -27.79
N VAL A 248 28.74 18.13 -27.20
CA VAL A 248 28.56 19.52 -26.73
C VAL A 248 29.57 19.79 -25.63
N GLU A 249 29.82 18.76 -24.84
CA GLU A 249 30.79 18.76 -23.77
C GLU A 249 31.32 17.33 -23.61
N LEU A 250 32.63 17.19 -23.48
CA LEU A 250 33.19 16.06 -22.75
C LEU A 250 32.93 16.39 -21.29
N ALA A 251 31.93 15.76 -20.67
CA ALA A 251 31.75 15.94 -19.23
C ALA A 251 32.99 15.36 -18.55
N GLN A 252 33.99 16.21 -18.29
CA GLN A 252 35.01 16.00 -17.27
C GLN A 252 34.36 16.35 -15.94
N GLN A 253 33.27 15.68 -15.62
CA GLN A 253 32.49 16.02 -14.45
C GLN A 253 32.59 14.91 -13.42
N ASN A 254 32.51 15.33 -12.17
CA ASN A 254 32.58 14.46 -11.01
C ASN A 254 31.61 13.31 -11.21
N ARG A 255 32.08 12.08 -10.96
CA ARG A 255 31.32 10.81 -11.06
C ARG A 255 30.02 10.80 -10.21
N HIS A 256 29.79 11.85 -9.44
CA HIS A 256 28.71 12.05 -8.49
C HIS A 256 27.68 13.10 -8.96
N GLU A 257 27.87 13.75 -10.11
CA GLU A 257 26.84 14.63 -10.64
C GLU A 257 25.59 13.83 -10.99
N THR A 258 24.47 14.31 -10.47
CA THR A 258 23.14 13.76 -10.70
C THR A 258 22.43 14.61 -11.73
N PHE A 259 21.84 13.96 -12.72
CA PHE A 259 21.02 14.58 -13.73
C PHE A 259 19.58 14.15 -13.53
N LYS A 260 18.62 15.06 -13.69
CA LYS A 260 17.21 14.69 -13.80
C LYS A 260 16.98 14.07 -15.17
N VAL A 261 16.35 12.91 -15.23
CA VAL A 261 15.96 12.28 -16.49
C VAL A 261 14.64 12.87 -16.96
N LEU A 262 14.61 13.36 -18.19
CA LEU A 262 13.41 13.96 -18.78
C LEU A 262 12.66 12.98 -19.68
N THR A 263 13.38 12.26 -20.55
CA THR A 263 12.78 11.29 -21.45
C THR A 263 13.82 10.30 -21.99
N LYS A 264 13.35 9.22 -22.63
CA LYS A 264 14.18 8.20 -23.29
C LYS A 264 13.76 8.04 -24.74
N GLN A 265 14.73 8.07 -25.64
CA GLN A 265 14.54 7.78 -27.06
C GLN A 265 15.54 6.69 -27.50
N GLY A 266 15.05 5.46 -27.66
CA GLY A 266 15.91 4.31 -27.94
C GLY A 266 16.93 4.11 -26.82
N ALA A 267 18.22 4.10 -27.14
CA ALA A 267 19.32 3.93 -26.18
C ALA A 267 19.82 5.26 -25.56
N TRP A 268 19.12 6.37 -25.79
CA TRP A 268 19.51 7.70 -25.36
C TRP A 268 18.54 8.26 -24.33
N TYR A 269 19.09 8.93 -23.33
CA TYR A 269 18.34 9.65 -22.31
C TYR A 269 18.55 11.15 -22.50
N GLN A 270 17.45 11.91 -22.48
CA GLN A 270 17.49 13.35 -22.31
C GLN A 270 17.55 13.65 -20.82
N LEU A 271 18.52 14.46 -20.45
CA LEU A 271 18.91 14.76 -19.09
C LEU A 271 18.87 16.27 -18.88
N GLU A 272 18.51 16.71 -17.68
CA GLU A 272 18.56 18.09 -17.22
C GLU A 272 19.60 18.22 -16.09
N ARG A 273 20.50 19.19 -16.25
CA ARG A 273 21.51 19.55 -15.25
C ARG A 273 20.91 20.43 -14.16
N ALA A 274 21.66 20.63 -13.08
CA ALA A 274 21.26 21.53 -12.00
C ALA A 274 21.08 22.99 -12.44
N ASP A 275 21.72 23.41 -13.55
CA ASP A 275 21.56 24.74 -14.14
C ASP A 275 20.38 24.84 -15.14
N GLY A 276 19.59 23.77 -15.30
CA GLY A 276 18.49 23.68 -16.25
C GLY A 276 18.89 23.31 -17.68
N THR A 277 20.19 23.17 -17.97
CA THR A 277 20.65 22.81 -19.32
C THR A 277 20.27 21.37 -19.65
N GLN A 278 19.70 21.19 -20.85
CA GLN A 278 19.30 19.88 -21.34
C GLN A 278 20.37 19.27 -22.28
N VAL A 279 20.68 18.00 -22.04
CA VAL A 279 21.68 17.23 -22.78
C VAL A 279 21.21 15.81 -23.03
N TRP A 280 21.86 15.12 -23.96
CA TRP A 280 21.61 13.73 -24.30
C TRP A 280 22.83 12.88 -23.95
N ALA A 281 22.58 11.73 -23.33
CA ALA A 281 23.60 10.75 -23.01
C ALA A 281 23.14 9.34 -23.35
N HIS A 282 24.05 8.53 -23.89
CA HIS A 282 23.78 7.13 -24.19
C HIS A 282 23.74 6.31 -22.90
N GLU A 283 22.78 5.39 -22.79
CA GLU A 283 22.52 4.58 -21.58
C GLU A 283 23.74 3.83 -21.03
N ARG A 284 24.71 3.45 -21.89
CA ARG A 284 25.94 2.76 -21.49
C ARG A 284 26.81 3.57 -20.52
N GLY A 285 26.67 4.90 -20.55
CA GLY A 285 27.39 5.78 -19.63
C GLY A 285 26.62 6.11 -18.37
N LEU A 286 25.36 5.71 -18.26
CA LEU A 286 24.46 6.14 -17.21
C LEU A 286 24.12 5.00 -16.26
N LEU A 287 24.14 5.29 -14.97
CA LEU A 287 23.41 4.56 -13.96
C LEU A 287 22.14 5.36 -13.67
N VAL A 288 21.04 4.92 -14.28
CA VAL A 288 19.70 5.48 -14.07
C VAL A 288 19.06 4.75 -12.90
N ARG A 289 18.44 5.51 -12.00
CA ARG A 289 17.72 5.00 -10.83
C ARG A 289 16.59 5.98 -10.47
N PRO A 290 15.54 5.54 -9.75
CA PRO A 290 14.58 6.47 -9.15
C PRO A 290 15.30 7.53 -8.30
N ASP A 291 14.81 8.77 -8.33
CA ASP A 291 15.32 9.82 -7.46
C ASP A 291 15.12 9.44 -5.97
N PRO A 292 16.19 9.24 -5.19
CA PRO A 292 16.08 8.87 -3.78
C PRO A 292 15.51 10.00 -2.91
N ASN A 293 15.49 11.24 -3.39
CA ASN A 293 14.96 12.39 -2.68
C ASN A 293 13.56 12.79 -3.15
N TRP A 294 13.02 12.12 -4.17
CA TRP A 294 11.69 12.46 -4.66
C TRP A 294 10.62 12.01 -3.67
N SER A 295 9.75 12.96 -3.34
CA SER A 295 8.48 12.73 -2.70
C SER A 295 7.37 13.14 -3.68
N PRO A 296 6.31 12.34 -3.84
CA PRO A 296 5.14 12.74 -4.63
C PRO A 296 4.43 13.95 -4.04
N VAL A 297 4.58 14.16 -2.74
CA VAL A 297 4.18 15.40 -2.07
C VAL A 297 5.28 16.40 -2.38
N ALA A 298 5.26 16.96 -3.59
CA ALA A 298 5.86 18.25 -3.80
C ALA A 298 5.21 19.16 -2.75
N VAL A 299 6.01 19.57 -1.78
CA VAL A 299 5.59 20.44 -0.69
C VAL A 299 5.18 21.76 -1.34
N GLU A 300 3.93 21.88 -1.76
CA GLU A 300 3.24 23.16 -1.80
C GLU A 300 3.11 23.61 -0.34
N ALA A 301 4.24 23.97 0.27
CA ALA A 301 4.28 25.02 1.26
C ALA A 301 4.12 26.34 0.51
N ALA A 302 2.97 26.49 -0.16
CA ALA A 302 2.48 27.76 -0.65
C ALA A 302 1.51 28.24 0.42
N ASP A 303 1.98 29.18 1.23
CA ASP A 303 1.20 30.04 2.12
C ASP A 303 0.14 29.32 3.00
N GLU A 304 0.59 28.73 4.12
CA GLU A 304 -0.25 28.83 5.32
C GLU A 304 -0.34 30.32 5.67
N ALA A 305 -1.38 30.97 5.14
CA ALA A 305 -1.80 32.27 5.62
C ALA A 305 -1.95 32.21 7.15
N PRO A 306 -1.46 33.21 7.90
CA PRO A 306 -1.56 33.20 9.34
C PRO A 306 -3.02 33.03 9.74
N VAL A 307 -3.29 32.00 10.54
CA VAL A 307 -4.57 31.81 11.22
C VAL A 307 -4.76 33.04 12.11
N GLU A 308 -5.68 33.93 11.73
CA GLU A 308 -6.15 34.97 12.65
C GLU A 308 -6.80 34.29 13.85
N ASP A 309 -6.21 34.50 15.02
CA ASP A 309 -6.73 34.07 16.31
C ASP A 309 -8.15 34.62 16.51
N ASN A 310 -9.15 33.76 16.35
CA ASN A 310 -10.53 34.09 16.67
C ASN A 310 -10.78 33.81 18.16
N GLU A 311 -10.24 34.66 19.03
CA GLU A 311 -10.64 34.73 20.45
C GLU A 311 -12.08 35.25 20.53
N GLY A 312 -13.07 34.35 20.51
CA GLY A 312 -14.46 34.81 20.51
C GLY A 312 -15.54 33.76 20.70
N ALA A 313 -15.37 32.78 21.60
CA ALA A 313 -16.48 31.92 22.01
C ALA A 313 -16.26 31.27 23.38
N ALA A 314 -16.23 32.08 24.44
CA ALA A 314 -16.31 31.60 25.81
C ALA A 314 -17.33 32.42 26.60
N ASP A 315 -18.60 32.43 26.19
CA ASP A 315 -19.69 32.82 27.10
C ASP A 315 -21.07 32.34 26.61
N ALA A 316 -21.44 31.10 26.96
CA ALA A 316 -22.84 30.64 26.95
C ALA A 316 -22.98 29.26 27.62
N LEU A 317 -22.73 29.17 28.93
CA LEU A 317 -23.25 28.04 29.72
C LEU A 317 -23.46 28.47 31.16
N ARG A 318 -24.57 29.20 31.38
CA ARG A 318 -25.12 29.41 32.71
C ARG A 318 -26.64 29.43 32.64
N VAL A 319 -27.23 28.72 33.60
CA VAL A 319 -28.65 28.76 34.02
C VAL A 319 -29.59 27.83 33.25
N VAL A 320 -29.83 26.62 33.79
CA VAL A 320 -31.16 26.17 34.25
C VAL A 320 -30.99 25.17 35.41
N ARG A 321 -31.27 25.62 36.63
CA ARG A 321 -31.75 24.81 37.76
C ARG A 321 -32.65 25.70 38.61
N GLN A 322 -33.95 25.60 38.38
CA GLN A 322 -35.02 25.68 39.37
C GLN A 322 -36.13 24.73 38.90
#